data_AF-A0A3N5HW08-F1
#
_entry.id   AF-A0A3N5HW08-F1
#
_cell.length_a   1.000
_cell.length_b   1.000
_cell.length_c   1.000
_cell.angle_alpha   90.00
_cell.angle_beta   90.00
_cell.angle_gamma   90.00
#
_symmetry.space_group_name_H-M   'P 1'
#
loop_
_entity.id
_entity.type
_entity.pdbx_description
1 polymer ?
#
loop_
_entity_poly.entity_id
_entity_poly.type
_entity_poly.pdbx_seq_one_letter_code
_entity_poly.pdbx_strand_id
1 'polypeptide(L)' 'MCYRLTKSFPQEERYGLASQMRRAAVSIAANIAEGFNRNHHAEDHQFLYIALGSCAELDLVEKLDHESKMLRNLIKRL' A
#
# COMPACT_ATOMS: atom_id res chain seq x y z
N MET A 1 -0.04 -8.29 6.03
CA MET A 1 -1.31 -7.64 6.43
C MET A 1 -2.19 -7.28 5.22
N CYS A 2 -1.67 -6.54 4.23
CA CYS A 2 -2.45 -6.10 3.05
C CYS A 2 -3.10 -7.24 2.25
N TYR A 3 -2.45 -8.39 2.08
CA TYR A 3 -3.07 -9.54 1.40
C TYR A 3 -4.31 -10.08 2.11
N ARG A 4 -4.37 -10.03 3.45
CA ARG A 4 -5.56 -10.45 4.21
C ARG A 4 -6.66 -9.39 4.12
N LEU A 5 -6.32 -8.12 4.28
CA LEU A 5 -7.26 -6.99 4.15
C LEU A 5 -7.93 -6.95 2.77
N THR A 6 -7.12 -7.02 1.72
CA THR A 6 -7.60 -6.93 0.32
C THR A 6 -8.34 -8.17 -0.18
N LYS A 7 -8.50 -9.22 0.63
CA LYS A 7 -9.35 -10.38 0.26
C LYS A 7 -10.84 -10.06 0.36
N SER A 8 -11.23 -9.09 1.19
CA SER A 8 -12.64 -8.69 1.35
C SER A 8 -13.07 -7.61 0.35
N PHE A 9 -12.19 -7.18 -0.55
CA PHE A 9 -12.49 -6.14 -1.52
C PHE A 9 -13.41 -6.68 -2.61
N PRO A 10 -14.27 -5.83 -3.21
CA PRO A 10 -15.06 -6.20 -4.39
C PRO A 10 -14.18 -6.73 -5.52
N GLN A 11 -14.73 -7.60 -6.36
CA GLN A 11 -13.96 -8.25 -7.42
C GLN A 11 -13.43 -7.22 -8.44
N GLU A 12 -14.17 -6.14 -8.65
CA GLU A 12 -13.84 -5.01 -9.52
C GLU A 12 -12.57 -4.28 -9.05
N GLU A 13 -12.32 -4.25 -7.74
CA GLU A 13 -11.15 -3.59 -7.13
C GLU A 13 -9.90 -4.47 -7.10
N ARG A 14 -10.00 -5.74 -7.53
CA ARG A 14 -8.89 -6.70 -7.49
C ARG A 14 -7.65 -6.19 -8.22
N TYR A 15 -7.86 -5.58 -9.39
CA TYR A 15 -6.79 -5.01 -10.21
C TYR A 15 -6.58 -3.50 -9.97
N GLY A 16 -7.50 -2.86 -9.24
CA GLY A 16 -7.41 -1.47 -8.78
C GLY A 16 -6.72 -1.37 -7.42
N LEU A 17 -7.46 -0.91 -6.40
CA LEU A 17 -6.93 -0.62 -5.07
C LEU A 17 -6.23 -1.82 -4.43
N ALA A 18 -6.78 -3.04 -4.57
CA ALA A 18 -6.19 -4.23 -3.98
C ALA A 18 -4.80 -4.55 -4.54
N SER A 19 -4.60 -4.35 -5.85
CA SER A 19 -3.30 -4.55 -6.49
C SER A 19 -2.29 -3.50 -6.05
N GLN A 20 -2.70 -2.23 -5.99
CA GLN A 20 -1.83 -1.13 -5.55
C GLN A 20 -1.37 -1.32 -4.10
N MET A 21 -2.29 -1.61 -3.17
CA MET A 21 -1.94 -1.86 -1.76
C MET A 21 -0.97 -3.02 -1.58
N ARG A 22 -1.15 -4.11 -2.34
CA ARG A 22 -0.26 -5.28 -2.25
C ARG A 22 1.13 -4.95 -2.78
N ARG A 23 1.23 -4.26 -3.92
CA ARG A 23 2.52 -3.85 -4.50
C ARG A 23 3.27 -2.89 -3.59
N ALA A 24 2.60 -1.87 -3.06
CA ALA A 24 3.20 -0.92 -2.12
C ALA A 24 3.73 -1.66 -0.88
N ALA A 25 2.94 -2.56 -0.29
CA ALA A 25 3.37 -3.35 0.88
C ALA A 25 4.60 -4.25 0.61
N VAL A 26 4.65 -4.89 -0.57
CA VAL A 26 5.82 -5.69 -0.98
C VAL A 26 7.03 -4.79 -1.21
N SER A 27 6.85 -3.63 -1.86
CA SER A 27 7.90 -2.65 -2.12
C SER A 27 8.57 -2.15 -0.84
N ILE A 28 7.79 -1.86 0.22
CA ILE A 28 8.33 -1.43 1.53
C ILE A 28 9.33 -2.47 2.05
N ALA A 29 8.91 -3.73 2.14
CA ALA A 29 9.76 -4.79 2.69
C ALA A 29 10.97 -5.09 1.79
N ALA A 30 10.77 -5.08 0.46
CA ALA A 30 11.83 -5.34 -0.50
C ALA A 30 12.93 -4.27 -0.44
N ASN A 31 12.55 -2.99 -0.42
CA ASN A 31 13.52 -1.89 -0.36
C ASN A 31 14.27 -1.88 0.98
N ILE A 32 13.61 -2.13 2.12
CA ILE A 32 14.31 -2.23 3.41
C ILE A 32 15.33 -3.38 3.38
N ALA A 33 14.94 -4.56 2.88
CA ALA A 33 15.84 -5.71 2.81
C ALA A 33 17.00 -5.47 1.85
N GLU A 34 16.75 -4.80 0.71
CA GLU A 34 17.79 -4.49 -0.26
C GLU A 34 18.79 -3.46 0.28
N GLY A 35 18.31 -2.37 0.89
CA GLY A 35 19.14 -1.36 1.52
C GLY A 35 20.05 -1.94 2.60
N PHE A 36 19.48 -2.78 3.48
CA PHE A 36 20.23 -3.44 4.55
C PHE A 36 21.37 -4.33 4.00
N ASN A 37 21.15 -5.01 2.88
CA ASN A 37 22.11 -5.95 2.31
C ASN A 37 23.22 -5.29 1.47
N ARG A 38 23.13 -3.97 1.20
CA ARG A 38 24.10 -3.23 0.39
C ARG A 38 25.37 -2.82 1.15
N ASN A 39 25.40 -2.95 2.49
CA ASN A 39 26.58 -2.69 3.34
C ASN A 39 27.25 -1.30 3.13
N HIS A 40 26.52 -0.31 2.64
CA HIS A 40 27.00 1.06 2.46
C HIS A 40 25.95 2.07 2.93
N HIS A 41 26.31 2.91 3.90
CA HIS A 41 25.36 3.80 4.59
C HIS A 41 24.58 4.74 3.65
N ALA A 42 25.24 5.26 2.60
CA ALA A 42 24.59 6.17 1.65
C ALA A 42 23.50 5.48 0.82
N GLU A 43 23.72 4.23 0.42
CA GLU A 43 22.75 3.45 -0.36
C GLU A 43 21.59 2.99 0.53
N ASP A 44 21.87 2.55 1.75
CA ASP A 44 20.84 2.16 2.74
C ASP A 44 19.81 3.27 2.96
N HIS A 45 20.28 4.51 3.16
CA HIS A 45 19.38 5.66 3.29
C HIS A 45 18.49 5.88 2.06
N GLN A 46 19.02 5.72 0.84
CA GLN A 46 18.24 5.85 -0.39
C GLN A 46 17.11 4.81 -0.43
N PHE A 47 17.40 3.55 -0.11
CA PHE A 47 16.40 2.48 -0.06
C PHE A 47 15.34 2.72 1.02
N LEU A 48 15.73 3.27 2.18
CA LEU A 48 14.78 3.68 3.22
C LEU A 48 13.86 4.81 2.75
N TYR A 49 14.35 5.77 1.96
CA TYR A 49 13.50 6.81 1.37
C TYR A 49 12.50 6.23 0.35
N ILE A 50 12.91 5.23 -0.45
CA ILE A 50 12.00 4.55 -1.38
C ILE A 50 10.94 3.76 -0.61
N ALA A 51 11.33 3.07 0.48
CA ALA A 51 10.40 2.39 1.37
C ALA A 51 9.41 3.39 2.00
N LEU A 52 9.87 4.56 2.42
CA LEU A 52 9.03 5.63 2.96
C LEU A 52 8.01 6.14 1.92
N GLY A 53 8.44 6.34 0.67
CA GLY A 53 7.53 6.68 -0.44
C GLY A 53 6.46 5.62 -0.64
N SER A 54 6.83 4.34 -0.57
CA SER A 54 5.89 3.21 -0.66
C SER A 54 4.92 3.17 0.53
N CYS A 55 5.35 3.57 1.73
CA CYS A 55 4.46 3.73 2.89
C CYS A 55 3.42 4.83 2.67
N ALA A 56 3.84 5.98 2.12
CA ALA A 56 2.93 7.09 1.83
C ALA A 56 1.89 6.71 0.77
N GLU A 57 2.29 5.97 -0.27
CA GLU A 57 1.37 5.43 -1.27
C GLU A 57 0.36 4.47 -0.63
N LEU A 58 0.82 3.55 0.23
CA LEU A 58 -0.06 2.60 0.92
C LEU A 58 -1.12 3.31 1.79
N ASP A 59 -0.72 4.33 2.55
CA ASP A 59 -1.62 5.15 3.39
C ASP A 59 -2.67 5.89 2.54
N LEU A 60 -2.26 6.48 1.41
CA LEU A 60 -3.18 7.13 0.48
C LEU A 60 -4.22 6.15 -0.06
N VAL A 61 -3.79 4.96 -0.52
CA VAL A 61 -4.69 3.97 -1.11
C VAL A 61 -5.66 3.41 -0.05
N GLU A 62 -5.23 3.24 1.20
CA GLU A 62 -6.12 2.87 2.30
C GLU A 62 -7.20 3.92 2.56
N LYS A 63 -6.83 5.20 2.59
CA LYS A 63 -7.78 6.32 2.77
C LYS A 63 -8.84 6.36 1.66
N LEU A 64 -8.44 6.16 0.40
CA LEU A 64 -9.36 6.11 -0.73
C LEU A 64 -10.38 4.96 -0.61
N ASP A 65 -9.96 3.78 -0.14
CA ASP A 65 -10.88 2.66 0.14
C ASP A 65 -11.89 3.02 1.26
N HIS A 66 -11.43 3.69 2.32
CA HIS A 66 -12.30 4.12 3.42
C HIS A 66 -13.36 5.13 2.95
N GLU A 67 -12.95 6.16 2.19
CA GLU A 67 -13.85 7.16 1.62
C GLU A 67 -14.87 6.55 0.65
N SER A 68 -14.43 5.62 -0.22
CA SER A 68 -15.32 4.90 -1.13
C SER A 68 -16.39 4.11 -0.37
N LYS A 69 -16.02 3.43 0.72
CA LYS A 69 -16.97 2.71 1.57
C LYS A 69 -17.96 3.65 2.24
N MET A 70 -17.51 4.80 2.73
CA MET A 70 -18.38 5.81 3.34
C MET A 70 -19.43 6.31 2.35
N LEU A 71 -19.02 6.68 1.12
CA LEU A 71 -19.91 7.16 0.07
C LEU A 71 -20.95 6.10 -0.33
N ARG A 72 -20.53 4.84 -0.52
CA ARG A 72 -21.45 3.73 -0.84
C ARG A 72 -22.49 3.52 0.26
N ASN A 73 -22.11 3.69 1.53
CA ASN A 73 -23.04 3.58 2.66
C ASN A 73 -24.02 4.75 2.73
N LEU A 74 -23.60 5.97 2.38
CA LEU A 74 -24.48 7.14 2.32
C LEU A 74 -25.53 6.99 1.22
N ILE A 75 -25.12 6.58 0.01
CA ILE A 75 -26.02 6.37 -1.12
C ILE A 75 -27.09 5.32 -0.80
N LYS A 76 -26.74 4.25 -0.07
CA LYS A 76 -27.71 3.22 0.36
C LYS A 76 -28.74 3.69 1.39
N ARG A 77 -28.51 4.84 2.04
CA ARG A 77 -29.41 5.42 3.06
C ARG A 77 -30.34 6.49 2.50
N LEU A 78 -30.10 6.95 1.27
CA LEU A 78 -30.97 7.82 0.50
C LEU A 78 -31.96 6.97 -0.29
#